data_AF-A0A969XQH4-F1
#
_entry.id   AF-A0A969XQH4-F1
#
_cell.length_a   1.000
_cell.length_b   1.000
_cell.length_c   1.000
_cell.angle_alpha   90.00
_cell.angle_beta   90.00
_cell.angle_gamma   90.00
#
_symmetry.space_group_name_H-M   'P 1'
#
loop_
_entity.id
_entity.type
_entity.pdbx_description
1 polymer ?
#
loop_
_entity_poly.entity_id
_entity_poly.type
_entity_poly.pdbx_seq_one_letter_code
_entity_poly.pdbx_strand_id
1 'polypeptide(L)'
;MRKEARRQRVFLTVAAGDLVLARPVTARLYAAGGLTLDQGLTSEPFATVRGEIVRASLLTRLRRCTSLLCLYGARTLDDDWVRWALETAAELKLPLLGAPLDDGAKDVELFLSRLGAELVPLDGESIVARTREAGHRSPGPAIDAASLAETLHLMRHPLR
;
A
#
# COMPACT_ATOMS: atom_id res chain seq x y z
N MET A 1 9.68 31.66 1.10
CA MET A 1 8.84 30.48 1.40
C MET A 1 9.63 29.21 1.11
N ARG A 2 10.15 28.51 2.13
CA ARG A 2 10.68 27.16 1.94
C ARG A 2 9.50 26.29 1.54
N LYS A 3 9.53 25.69 0.34
CA LYS A 3 8.67 24.54 0.03
C LYS A 3 9.03 23.48 1.07
N GLU A 4 8.21 23.30 2.10
CA GLU A 4 8.25 22.05 2.86
C GLU A 4 8.09 20.95 1.83
N ALA A 5 9.15 20.18 1.60
CA ALA A 5 9.09 19.04 0.72
C ALA A 5 7.95 18.16 1.24
N ARG A 6 6.85 18.10 0.48
CA ARG A 6 5.64 17.37 0.87
C ARG A 6 6.07 15.93 1.11
N ARG A 7 6.15 15.52 2.39
CA ARG A 7 6.60 14.18 2.77
C ARG A 7 5.69 13.18 2.05
N GLN A 8 6.29 12.28 1.29
CA GLN A 8 5.54 11.24 0.58
C GLN A 8 4.96 10.29 1.60
N ARG A 9 3.64 10.03 1.52
CA ARG A 9 2.98 9.10 2.42
C ARG A 9 2.79 7.79 1.67
N VAL A 10 3.48 6.75 2.12
CA VAL A 10 3.55 5.46 1.42
C VAL A 10 2.73 4.46 2.20
N PHE A 11 1.74 3.85 1.55
CA PHE A 11 1.04 2.72 2.15
C PHE A 11 1.95 1.49 2.06
N LEU A 12 2.31 0.90 3.19
CA LEU A 12 3.17 -0.29 3.21
C LEU A 12 2.32 -1.54 3.37
N THR A 13 2.52 -2.50 2.46
CA THR A 13 1.98 -3.86 2.56
C THR A 13 3.10 -4.88 2.72
N VAL A 14 2.85 -5.86 3.58
CA VAL A 14 3.74 -7.00 3.85
C VAL A 14 2.89 -8.14 4.41
N ALA A 15 3.05 -9.36 3.92
CA ALA A 15 2.34 -10.49 4.51
C ALA A 15 2.83 -10.79 5.93
N ALA A 16 1.93 -11.28 6.79
CA ALA A 16 2.26 -11.53 8.19
C ALA A 16 3.47 -12.47 8.37
N GLY A 17 3.61 -13.48 7.49
CA GLY A 17 4.73 -14.42 7.49
C GLY A 17 6.09 -13.79 7.20
N ASP A 18 6.12 -12.65 6.51
CA ASP A 18 7.34 -12.01 6.03
C ASP A 18 7.80 -10.85 6.95
N LEU A 19 7.07 -10.61 8.05
CA LEU A 19 7.35 -9.51 8.97
C LEU A 19 8.77 -9.51 9.53
N VAL A 20 9.34 -10.68 9.80
CA VAL A 20 10.70 -10.80 10.34
C VAL A 20 11.73 -10.24 9.34
N LEU A 21 11.52 -10.46 8.05
CA LEU A 21 12.38 -9.96 6.97
C LEU A 21 12.10 -8.48 6.66
N ALA A 22 10.85 -8.05 6.73
CA ALA A 22 10.46 -6.68 6.44
C ALA A 22 10.83 -5.67 7.55
N ARG A 23 10.88 -6.08 8.82
CA ARG A 23 11.24 -5.22 9.96
C ARG A 23 12.56 -4.44 9.77
N PRO A 24 13.70 -5.08 9.47
CA PRO A 24 14.95 -4.34 9.27
C PRO A 24 14.88 -3.38 8.07
N VAL A 25 14.16 -3.75 7.00
CA VAL A 25 13.97 -2.90 5.81
C VAL A 25 13.17 -1.65 6.16
N THR A 26 12.03 -1.83 6.83
CA THR A 26 11.16 -0.72 7.26
C THR A 26 11.86 0.21 8.24
N ALA A 27 12.66 -0.31 9.17
CA ALA A 27 13.46 0.50 10.09
C ALA A 27 14.47 1.38 9.33
N ARG A 28 15.14 0.85 8.29
CA ARG A 28 16.06 1.61 7.43
C ARG A 28 15.32 2.71 6.66
N LEU A 29 14.14 2.41 6.11
CA LEU A 29 13.31 3.40 5.41
C LEU A 29 12.85 4.54 6.33
N TYR A 30 12.48 4.23 7.58
CA TYR A 30 12.19 5.26 8.58
C TYR A 30 13.42 6.12 8.89
N ALA A 31 14.59 5.50 9.07
CA ALA A 31 15.83 6.19 9.40
C ALA A 31 16.35 7.08 8.26
N ALA A 32 16.17 6.66 7.00
CA ALA A 32 16.56 7.44 5.81
C ALA A 32 15.75 8.76 5.68
N GLY A 33 14.56 8.81 6.25
CA GLY A 33 13.71 10.00 6.26
C GLY A 33 13.12 10.38 4.89
N GLY A 34 12.23 11.37 4.91
CA GLY A 34 11.57 11.88 3.70
C GLY A 34 10.36 11.06 3.21
N LEU A 35 10.09 9.91 3.83
CA LEU A 35 8.86 9.13 3.68
C LEU A 35 8.08 9.08 5.01
N THR A 36 6.76 8.99 4.92
CA THR A 36 5.89 8.59 6.04
C THR A 36 5.27 7.25 5.66
N LEU A 37 5.64 6.18 6.36
CA LEU A 37 5.09 4.85 6.11
C LEU A 37 3.80 4.66 6.90
N ASP A 38 2.72 4.41 6.18
CA ASP A 38 1.40 4.08 6.70
C ASP A 38 1.27 2.54 6.64
N GLN A 39 1.68 1.86 7.71
CA GLN A 39 1.75 0.39 7.74
C GLN A 39 0.39 -0.23 8.11
N GLY A 40 -0.27 -0.85 7.15
CA GLY A 40 -1.42 -1.70 7.42
C GLY A 40 -0.93 -3.06 7.93
N LEU A 41 -1.38 -3.49 9.10
CA LEU A 41 -1.26 -4.87 9.55
C LEU A 41 -2.60 -5.26 10.12
N THR A 42 -3.21 -6.29 9.56
CA THR A 42 -4.49 -6.81 10.05
C THR A 42 -4.30 -8.30 10.30
N SER A 43 -4.60 -8.74 11.52
CA SER A 43 -4.68 -10.15 11.88
C SER A 43 -6.12 -10.68 11.81
N GLU A 44 -7.08 -9.85 11.38
CA GLU A 44 -8.49 -10.23 11.31
C GLU A 44 -8.83 -10.84 9.95
N PRO A 45 -9.66 -11.90 9.90
CA PRO A 45 -10.10 -12.48 8.64
C PRO A 45 -10.92 -11.47 7.82
N PHE A 46 -10.40 -11.16 6.64
CA PHE A 46 -11.02 -10.22 5.71
C PHE A 46 -12.44 -10.64 5.28
N ALA A 47 -12.74 -11.93 5.23
CA ALA A 47 -14.05 -12.43 4.77
C ALA A 47 -15.23 -12.22 5.75
N THR A 48 -15.01 -11.59 6.91
CA THR A 48 -16.07 -11.39 7.92
C THR A 48 -16.77 -10.04 7.78
N VAL A 49 -17.96 -9.88 8.38
CA VAL A 49 -18.67 -8.59 8.50
C VAL A 49 -17.80 -7.54 9.22
N ARG A 50 -17.00 -7.95 10.23
CA ARG A 50 -16.00 -7.06 10.87
C ARG A 50 -14.90 -6.63 9.89
N GLY A 51 -14.58 -7.50 8.92
CA GLY A 51 -13.67 -7.20 7.81
C GLY A 51 -14.11 -6.01 6.95
N GLU A 52 -15.40 -5.65 6.91
CA GLU A 52 -15.85 -4.44 6.21
C GLU A 52 -15.31 -3.16 6.86
N ILE A 53 -15.31 -3.10 8.20
CA ILE A 53 -14.77 -1.96 8.95
C ILE A 53 -13.26 -1.85 8.70
N VAL A 54 -12.57 -2.99 8.70
CA VAL A 54 -11.14 -3.06 8.39
C VAL A 54 -10.88 -2.56 6.96
N ARG A 55 -11.60 -3.06 5.95
CA ARG A 55 -11.50 -2.58 4.56
C ARG A 55 -11.76 -1.09 4.44
N ALA A 56 -12.81 -0.56 5.06
CA ALA A 56 -13.13 0.86 5.01
C ALA A 56 -12.02 1.73 5.63
N SER A 57 -11.46 1.29 6.76
CA SER A 57 -10.32 1.93 7.42
C SER A 57 -9.08 1.93 6.51
N LEU A 58 -8.74 0.78 5.92
CA LEU A 58 -7.60 0.67 5.01
C LEU A 58 -7.80 1.47 3.72
N LEU A 59 -9.00 1.48 3.14
CA LEU A 59 -9.33 2.29 1.97
C LEU A 59 -9.12 3.78 2.24
N THR A 60 -9.55 4.24 3.41
CA THR A 60 -9.35 5.63 3.84
C THR A 60 -7.86 5.97 3.97
N ARG A 61 -7.05 5.03 4.46
CA ARG A 61 -5.59 5.19 4.56
C ARG A 61 -4.92 5.18 3.20
N LEU A 62 -5.28 4.24 2.32
CA LEU A 62 -4.80 4.15 0.93
C LEU A 62 -5.02 5.46 0.17
N ARG A 63 -6.24 6.01 0.22
CA ARG A 63 -6.55 7.28 -0.46
C ARG A 63 -5.76 8.49 0.05
N ARG A 64 -5.18 8.42 1.25
CA ARG A 64 -4.30 9.48 1.81
C ARG A 64 -2.84 9.29 1.41
N CYS A 65 -2.49 8.13 0.89
CA CYS A 65 -1.14 7.81 0.45
C CYS A 65 -0.91 8.29 -0.98
N THR A 66 0.34 8.62 -1.27
CA THR A 66 0.83 9.05 -2.58
C THR A 66 1.28 7.88 -3.44
N SER A 67 1.57 6.73 -2.81
CA SER A 67 1.94 5.47 -3.44
C SER A 67 1.73 4.31 -2.48
N LEU A 68 1.81 3.09 -3.00
CA LEU A 68 1.87 1.86 -2.23
C LEU A 68 3.21 1.17 -2.47
N LEU A 69 3.84 0.67 -1.40
CA LEU A 69 5.00 -0.21 -1.45
C LEU A 69 4.60 -1.60 -0.92
N CYS A 70 4.86 -2.62 -1.71
CA CYS A 70 4.74 -4.02 -1.34
C CYS A 70 6.11 -4.62 -1.08
N LEU A 71 6.37 -5.03 0.16
CA LEU A 71 7.50 -5.90 0.47
C LEU A 71 6.99 -7.33 0.42
N TYR A 72 7.47 -8.11 -0.55
CA TYR A 72 6.85 -9.40 -0.87
C TYR A 72 7.82 -10.57 -0.81
N GLY A 73 7.37 -11.69 -0.26
CA GLY A 73 7.96 -13.02 -0.40
C GLY A 73 7.01 -13.97 -1.15
N ALA A 74 7.39 -15.24 -1.28
CA ALA A 74 6.66 -16.21 -2.12
C ALA A 74 5.18 -16.42 -1.75
N ARG A 75 4.81 -16.19 -0.48
CA ARG A 75 3.45 -16.41 0.05
C ARG A 75 2.67 -15.11 0.27
N THR A 76 3.14 -13.99 -0.25
CA THR A 76 2.51 -12.69 0.03
C THR A 76 1.04 -12.61 -0.40
N LEU A 77 0.66 -13.32 -1.46
CA LEU A 77 -0.72 -13.34 -1.96
C LEU A 77 -1.64 -14.32 -1.22
N ASP A 78 -1.12 -15.12 -0.28
CA ASP A 78 -1.95 -15.95 0.60
C ASP A 78 -2.67 -15.09 1.65
N ASP A 79 -2.19 -13.86 1.88
CA ASP A 79 -2.77 -12.91 2.83
C ASP A 79 -3.80 -12.03 2.11
N ASP A 80 -5.09 -12.35 2.27
CA ASP A 80 -6.20 -11.74 1.51
C ASP A 80 -6.23 -10.22 1.60
N TRP A 81 -5.83 -9.65 2.73
CA TRP A 81 -5.79 -8.20 2.90
C TRP A 81 -4.70 -7.55 2.04
N VAL A 82 -3.56 -8.23 1.83
CA VAL A 82 -2.48 -7.74 0.97
C VAL A 82 -2.94 -7.75 -0.47
N ARG A 83 -3.52 -8.87 -0.93
CA ARG A 83 -4.11 -8.96 -2.28
C ARG A 83 -5.12 -7.84 -2.51
N TRP A 84 -6.08 -7.68 -1.59
CA TRP A 84 -7.10 -6.63 -1.67
C TRP A 84 -6.48 -5.23 -1.71
N ALA A 85 -5.47 -4.95 -0.88
CA ALA A 85 -4.84 -3.63 -0.84
C ALA A 85 -4.11 -3.30 -2.15
N LEU A 86 -3.46 -4.29 -2.78
CA LEU A 86 -2.79 -4.13 -4.07
C LEU A 86 -3.78 -3.85 -5.21
N GLU A 87 -4.86 -4.64 -5.29
CA GLU A 87 -5.93 -4.46 -6.29
C GLU A 87 -6.62 -3.11 -6.11
N THR A 88 -6.98 -2.77 -4.86
CA THR A 88 -7.61 -1.48 -4.53
C THR A 88 -6.71 -0.31 -4.89
N ALA A 89 -5.40 -0.41 -4.64
CA ALA A 89 -4.46 0.64 -4.99
C ALA A 89 -4.32 0.79 -6.52
N ALA A 90 -4.36 -0.32 -7.28
CA ALA A 90 -4.41 -0.28 -8.74
C ALA A 90 -5.70 0.39 -9.25
N GLU A 91 -6.86 0.08 -8.68
CA GLU A 91 -8.15 0.71 -9.01
C GLU A 91 -8.13 2.22 -8.73
N LEU A 92 -7.53 2.62 -7.60
CA LEU A 92 -7.31 4.02 -7.23
C LEU A 92 -6.24 4.71 -8.08
N LYS A 93 -5.58 3.98 -8.99
CA LYS A 93 -4.45 4.44 -9.81
C LYS A 93 -3.30 5.01 -8.96
N LEU A 94 -3.13 4.47 -7.75
CA LEU A 94 -1.98 4.78 -6.92
C LEU A 94 -0.74 4.15 -7.55
N PRO A 95 0.39 4.87 -7.64
CA PRO A 95 1.65 4.27 -8.02
C PRO A 95 1.98 3.07 -7.13
N LEU A 96 2.25 1.93 -7.75
CA LEU A 96 2.57 0.67 -7.09
C LEU A 96 4.06 0.38 -7.24
N LEU A 97 4.72 0.10 -6.11
CA LEU A 97 6.10 -0.35 -6.04
C LEU A 97 6.15 -1.73 -5.39
N GLY A 98 6.91 -2.64 -5.96
CA GLY A 98 7.19 -3.94 -5.35
C GLY A 98 8.68 -4.11 -5.09
N ALA A 99 9.07 -4.54 -3.89
CA ALA A 99 10.43 -4.95 -3.58
C ALA A 99 10.46 -6.39 -3.01
N PRO A 100 11.24 -7.30 -3.61
CA PRO A 100 11.31 -8.69 -3.17
C PRO A 100 12.07 -8.80 -1.85
N LEU A 101 11.53 -9.56 -0.89
CA LEU A 101 12.20 -9.96 0.34
C LEU A 101 13.01 -11.25 0.16
N ASP A 102 12.67 -12.05 -0.85
CA ASP A 102 13.34 -13.28 -1.27
C ASP A 102 13.33 -13.42 -2.81
N ASP A 103 14.21 -14.27 -3.36
CA ASP A 103 14.32 -14.51 -4.81
C ASP A 103 13.26 -15.52 -5.34
N GLY A 104 12.33 -15.96 -4.49
CA GLY A 104 11.41 -17.07 -4.76
C GLY A 104 10.00 -16.66 -5.19
N ALA A 105 9.72 -15.36 -5.32
CA ALA A 105 8.36 -14.84 -5.39
C ALA A 105 7.83 -14.54 -6.81
N LYS A 106 8.17 -15.37 -7.81
CA LYS A 106 7.80 -15.16 -9.23
C LYS A 106 6.31 -14.97 -9.48
N ASP A 107 5.45 -15.72 -8.78
CA ASP A 107 4.01 -15.59 -8.93
C ASP A 107 3.51 -14.22 -8.43
N VAL A 108 4.14 -13.70 -7.39
CA VAL A 108 3.86 -12.36 -6.84
C VAL A 108 4.38 -11.27 -7.78
N GLU A 109 5.57 -11.43 -8.35
CA GLU A 109 6.12 -10.52 -9.36
C GLU A 109 5.20 -10.41 -10.57
N LEU A 110 4.68 -11.54 -11.07
CA LEU A 110 3.75 -11.58 -12.19
C LEU A 110 2.44 -10.88 -11.86
N PHE A 111 1.90 -11.11 -10.65
CA PHE A 111 0.69 -10.43 -10.17
C PHE A 111 0.89 -8.92 -10.09
N LEU A 112 1.98 -8.47 -9.45
CA LEU A 112 2.32 -7.05 -9.32
C LEU A 112 2.52 -6.39 -10.70
N SER A 113 3.20 -7.07 -11.62
CA SER A 113 3.40 -6.60 -12.99
C SER A 113 2.07 -6.43 -13.74
N ARG A 114 1.11 -7.35 -13.55
CA ARG A 114 -0.25 -7.24 -14.13
C ARG A 114 -1.02 -6.05 -13.59
N LEU A 115 -0.79 -5.67 -12.33
CA LEU A 115 -1.35 -4.46 -11.73
C LEU A 115 -0.61 -3.17 -12.15
N GLY A 116 0.46 -3.29 -12.95
CA GLY A 116 1.26 -2.15 -13.40
C GLY A 116 2.25 -1.64 -12.35
N ALA A 117 2.64 -2.48 -11.39
CA ALA A 117 3.65 -2.12 -10.40
C ALA A 117 5.05 -2.03 -11.00
N GLU A 118 5.83 -1.07 -10.51
CA GLU A 118 7.27 -1.00 -10.75
C GLU A 118 7.98 -1.92 -9.74
N LEU A 119 8.73 -2.89 -10.25
CA LEU A 119 9.57 -3.76 -9.41
C LEU A 119 10.93 -3.09 -9.18
N VAL A 120 11.30 -2.92 -7.92
CA VAL A 120 12.52 -2.23 -7.49
C VAL A 120 13.37 -3.15 -6.62
N PRO A 121 14.71 -2.99 -6.62
CA PRO A 121 15.57 -3.77 -5.72
C PRO A 121 15.26 -3.46 -4.26
N LEU A 122 15.52 -4.42 -3.37
CA LEU A 122 15.41 -4.27 -1.91
C LEU A 122 16.54 -3.41 -1.35
N ASP A 123 16.58 -2.16 -1.79
CA ASP A 123 17.55 -1.15 -1.40
C ASP A 123 16.82 0.11 -0.95
N GLY A 124 17.20 0.62 0.23
CA GLY A 124 16.49 1.71 0.88
C GLY A 124 16.55 3.02 0.07
N GLU A 125 17.70 3.30 -0.55
CA GLU A 125 17.88 4.51 -1.36
C GLU A 125 17.05 4.45 -2.64
N SER A 126 17.08 3.30 -3.32
CA SER A 126 16.29 3.02 -4.53
C SER A 126 14.79 3.14 -4.26
N ILE A 127 14.29 2.52 -3.18
CA ILE A 127 12.89 2.60 -2.77
C ILE A 127 12.49 4.06 -2.48
N VAL A 128 13.31 4.81 -1.75
CA VAL A 128 13.04 6.22 -1.42
C VAL A 128 13.01 7.08 -2.69
N ALA A 129 13.98 6.90 -3.58
CA ALA A 129 14.06 7.65 -4.84
C ALA A 129 12.83 7.40 -5.72
N ARG A 130 12.46 6.13 -5.93
CA ARG A 130 11.30 5.76 -6.75
C ARG A 130 9.99 6.19 -6.14
N THR A 131 9.85 6.10 -4.82
CA THR A 131 8.65 6.61 -4.14
C THR A 131 8.51 8.13 -4.28
N ARG A 132 9.62 8.88 -4.23
CA ARG A 132 9.59 10.33 -4.46
C ARG A 132 9.19 10.67 -5.88
N GLU A 133 9.73 9.96 -6.86
CA GLU A 133 9.37 10.12 -8.28
C GLU A 133 7.89 9.78 -8.52
N ALA A 134 7.42 8.67 -7.96
CA ALA A 134 6.02 8.24 -8.03
C ALA A 134 5.06 9.30 -7.47
N GLY A 135 5.38 9.87 -6.30
CA GLY A 135 4.57 10.91 -5.67
C GLY A 135 4.69 12.31 -6.29
N HIS A 136 5.50 12.48 -7.35
CA HIS A 136 5.50 13.68 -8.20
C HIS A 136 4.58 13.53 -9.41
N ARG A 137 4.20 12.31 -9.80
CA ARG A 137 3.12 12.09 -10.76
C ARG A 137 1.81 12.43 -10.06
N SER A 138 0.99 13.26 -10.72
CA SER A 138 -0.11 14.03 -10.14
C SER A 138 -0.89 13.26 -9.07
N PRO A 139 -1.12 13.85 -7.87
CA PRO A 139 -2.02 13.25 -6.91
C PRO A 139 -3.40 13.08 -7.57
N GLY A 140 -4.04 11.94 -7.34
CA GLY A 140 -5.46 11.79 -7.63
C GLY A 140 -6.28 12.90 -6.97
N PRO A 141 -7.53 13.13 -7.42
CA PRO A 141 -8.38 14.19 -6.86
C PRO A 141 -8.43 14.10 -5.33
N ALA A 142 -8.36 15.25 -4.67
CA ALA A 142 -8.40 15.32 -3.21
C ALA A 142 -9.68 14.64 -2.69
N ILE A 143 -9.56 13.81 -1.65
CA ILE A 143 -10.72 13.22 -0.99
C ILE A 143 -11.57 14.37 -0.44
N ASP A 144 -12.74 14.58 -1.03
CA ASP A 144 -13.71 15.54 -0.54
C ASP A 144 -14.76 14.87 0.36
N ALA A 145 -15.55 15.68 1.05
CA ALA A 145 -16.62 15.20 1.92
C ALA A 145 -17.64 14.35 1.15
N ALA A 146 -17.81 14.60 -0.15
CA ALA A 146 -18.70 13.83 -1.03
C ALA A 146 -18.15 12.42 -1.28
N SER A 147 -16.85 12.26 -1.54
CA SER A 147 -16.18 10.97 -1.74
C SER A 147 -16.21 10.11 -0.48
N LEU A 148 -16.07 10.74 0.69
CA LEU A 148 -16.26 10.09 2.00
C LEU A 148 -17.73 9.72 2.23
N ALA A 149 -18.66 10.61 1.92
CA ALA A 149 -20.09 10.38 2.06
C ALA A 149 -20.60 9.28 1.13
N GLU A 150 -20.12 9.20 -0.11
CA GLU A 150 -20.44 8.14 -1.08
C GLU A 150 -19.94 6.78 -0.58
N THR A 151 -18.71 6.73 -0.06
CA THR A 151 -18.18 5.51 0.58
C THR A 151 -19.03 5.09 1.78
N LEU A 152 -19.50 6.03 2.58
CA LEU A 152 -20.41 5.77 3.70
C LEU A 152 -21.85 5.42 3.25
N HIS A 153 -22.30 5.93 2.11
CA HIS A 153 -23.64 5.71 1.56
C HIS A 153 -23.77 4.33 0.90
N LEU A 154 -22.72 3.87 0.22
CA LEU A 154 -22.61 2.50 -0.30
C LEU A 154 -22.69 1.46 0.83
N MET A 155 -22.26 1.82 2.05
CA MET A 155 -22.36 0.98 3.25
C MET A 155 -23.74 1.08 3.96
N ARG A 156 -24.65 1.97 3.53
CA ARG A 156 -26.00 2.13 4.11
C ARG A 156 -27.06 1.26 3.44
N HIS A 157 -26.73 0.53 2.37
CA HIS A 157 -27.68 -0.43 1.82
C HIS A 157 -27.84 -1.61 2.79
N PRO A 158 -29.06 -1.94 3.23
CA PRO A 158 -29.27 -3.08 4.09
C PRO A 158 -28.95 -4.34 3.29
N LEU A 159 -28.06 -5.16 3.84
CA LEU A 159 -27.91 -6.56 3.44
C LEU A 159 -29.31 -7.19 3.44
N ARG A 160 -29.80 -7.58 2.27
CA ARG A 160 -30.89 -8.55 2.13
C ARG A 160 -30.29 -9.94 2.05
#